data_AF-A0A967AQP5-F1
#
_entry.id   AF-A0A967AQP5-F1
#
_cell.length_a   1.000
_cell.length_b   1.000
_cell.length_c   1.000
_cell.angle_alpha   90.00
_cell.angle_beta   90.00
_cell.angle_gamma   90.00
#
_symmetry.space_group_name_H-M   'P 1'
#
loop_
_entity.id
_entity.type
_entity.pdbx_description
1 polymer ?
#
loop_
_entity_poly.entity_id
_entity_poly.type
_entity_poly.pdbx_seq_one_letter_code
_entity_poly.pdbx_strand_id
1 'polypeptide(L)' 'MAFQHQKPNGLILGVFLVVFFLARFLIEFFKENQVGFEDAMTLNMGQILSIPFIIVGLVIIFWRKGRRAAPVVGKS' A
#
# COMPACT_ATOMS: atom_id res chain seq x y z
N MET A 1 22.73 10.98 -27.63
CA MET A 1 21.73 11.23 -26.58
C MET A 1 21.41 9.91 -25.89
N ALA A 2 21.81 9.74 -24.63
CA ALA A 2 21.44 8.55 -23.86
C ALA A 2 20.00 8.75 -23.34
N PHE A 3 19.03 8.00 -23.86
CA PHE A 3 17.68 7.95 -23.31
C PHE A 3 17.74 7.27 -21.94
N GLN A 4 17.85 8.05 -20.88
CA GLN A 4 17.70 7.53 -19.53
C GLN A 4 16.24 7.10 -19.35
N HIS A 5 15.97 5.81 -19.47
CA HIS A 5 14.70 5.21 -19.10
C HIS A 5 14.53 5.39 -17.59
N GLN A 6 13.81 6.43 -17.18
CA GLN A 6 13.44 6.62 -15.78
C GLN A 6 12.60 5.42 -15.36
N LYS A 7 13.21 4.49 -14.60
CA LYS A 7 12.49 3.32 -14.09
C LYS A 7 11.32 3.83 -13.24
N PRO A 8 10.08 3.40 -13.52
CA PRO A 8 8.93 3.88 -12.79
C PRO A 8 9.14 3.63 -11.30
N ASN A 9 9.00 4.70 -10.55
CA ASN A 9 9.18 4.70 -9.12
C ASN A 9 8.01 3.95 -8.49
N GLY A 10 8.18 2.67 -8.14
CA GLY A 10 7.16 1.84 -7.46
C GLY A 10 6.61 2.41 -6.14
N LEU A 11 7.13 3.55 -5.68
CA LEU A 11 6.57 4.34 -4.58
C LEU A 11 5.16 4.82 -4.86
N ILE A 12 4.84 5.26 -6.08
CA ILE A 12 3.50 5.76 -6.42
C ILE A 12 2.49 4.60 -6.29
N LEU A 13 2.85 3.41 -6.78
CA LEU A 13 2.04 2.20 -6.64
C LEU A 13 1.86 1.81 -5.16
N GLY A 14 2.94 1.81 -4.37
CA GLY A 14 2.87 1.48 -2.94
C GLY A 14 1.98 2.45 -2.16
N VAL A 15 2.13 3.76 -2.38
CA VAL A 15 1.31 4.79 -1.74
C VAL A 15 -0.16 4.68 -2.17
N PHE A 16 -0.41 4.46 -3.46
CA PHE A 16 -1.76 4.25 -3.98
C PHE A 16 -2.45 3.06 -3.31
N LEU A 17 -1.77 1.91 -3.23
CA LEU A 17 -2.30 0.70 -2.58
C LEU A 17 -2.62 0.97 -1.11
N VAL A 18 -1.70 1.58 -0.35
CA VAL A 18 -1.94 1.85 1.08
C VAL A 18 -3.13 2.79 1.27
N VAL A 19 -3.15 3.94 0.57
CA VAL A 19 -4.20 4.95 0.78
C VAL A 19 -5.57 4.43 0.35
N PHE A 20 -5.67 3.78 -0.81
CA PHE A 20 -6.93 3.28 -1.34
C PHE A 20 -7.53 2.17 -0.45
N PHE A 21 -6.73 1.17 -0.07
CA PHE A 21 -7.22 0.06 0.74
C PHE A 21 -7.41 0.44 2.21
N LEU A 22 -6.65 1.41 2.73
CA LEU A 22 -6.90 1.98 4.05
C LEU A 22 -8.24 2.73 4.11
N ALA A 23 -8.54 3.56 3.11
CA ALA A 23 -9.82 4.24 3.02
C ALA A 23 -10.98 3.23 2.95
N ARG A 24 -10.83 2.18 2.12
CA ARG A 24 -11.81 1.08 2.04
C ARG A 24 -12.01 0.37 3.38
N PHE A 25 -10.92 0.06 4.09
CA PHE A 25 -10.95 -0.57 5.41
C PHE A 25 -11.71 0.30 6.43
N LEU A 26 -11.45 1.61 6.45
CA LEU A 26 -12.13 2.56 7.34
C LEU A 26 -13.62 2.69 7.02
N ILE A 27 -13.98 2.82 5.74
CA ILE A 27 -15.38 2.94 5.31
C ILE A 27 -16.20 1.69 5.70
N GLU A 28 -15.59 0.51 5.70
CA GLU A 28 -16.26 -0.74 6.08
C GLU A 28 -16.65 -0.78 7.58
N PHE A 29 -16.05 0.04 8.46
CA PHE A 29 -16.50 0.16 9.86
C PHE A 29 -17.77 1.01 10.02
N PHE A 30 -18.03 1.91 9.07
CA PHE A 30 -19.21 2.78 9.09
C PHE A 30 -20.39 2.16 8.34
N LYS A 31 -20.20 1.05 7.65
CA LYS A 31 -21.28 0.30 7.01
C LYS A 31 -21.96 -0.60 8.05
N GLU A 32 -23.28 -0.55 8.08
CA GLU A 32 -24.05 -1.53 8.84
C GLU A 32 -24.01 -2.89 8.13
N ASN A 33 -23.90 -3.96 8.92
CA ASN A 33 -24.00 -5.34 8.46
C ASN A 33 -25.43 -5.55 7.93
N GLN A 34 -25.59 -5.60 6.61
CA GLN A 34 -26.92 -5.73 5.98
C GLN A 34 -27.46 -7.16 6.02
N VAL A 35 -26.65 -8.12 6.46
CA VAL A 35 -26.97 -9.54 6.51
C VAL A 35 -26.52 -10.10 7.85
N GLY A 36 -27.43 -10.68 8.63
CA GLY A 36 -27.13 -11.26 9.96
C GLY A 36 -26.12 -12.43 9.98
N PHE A 37 -25.59 -12.83 8.81
CA PHE A 37 -24.46 -13.76 8.70
C PHE A 37 -23.10 -13.06 8.92
N GLU A 38 -23.04 -11.74 8.72
CA GLU A 38 -21.84 -10.93 9.00
C GLU A 38 -21.68 -10.63 10.50
N ASP A 39 -22.74 -10.73 11.30
CA ASP A 39 -22.69 -10.54 12.76
C ASP A 39 -21.88 -11.64 13.48
N ALA A 40 -21.71 -12.80 12.86
CA ALA A 40 -20.87 -13.87 13.37
C ALA A 40 -19.38 -13.70 13.00
N MET A 41 -19.06 -12.79 12.07
CA MET A 41 -17.69 -12.53 11.63
C MET A 41 -17.09 -11.34 12.40
N THR A 42 -15.96 -11.57 13.05
CA THR A 42 -15.19 -10.51 13.75
C THR A 42 -14.64 -9.43 12.81
N LEU A 43 -14.54 -9.72 11.51
CA LEU A 43 -14.09 -8.79 10.47
C LEU A 43 -14.94 -8.97 9.22
N ASN A 44 -15.40 -7.85 8.65
CA ASN A 44 -16.16 -7.84 7.40
C ASN A 44 -15.31 -8.30 6.22
N MET A 45 -15.94 -8.86 5.18
CA MET A 45 -15.23 -9.33 3.99
C MET A 45 -14.37 -8.23 3.34
N GLY A 46 -14.87 -6.99 3.34
CA GLY A 46 -14.12 -5.82 2.88
C GLY A 46 -12.85 -5.54 3.67
N GLN A 47 -12.83 -5.84 4.97
CA GLN A 47 -11.67 -5.65 5.84
C GLN A 47 -10.61 -6.74 5.62
N ILE A 48 -11.02 -8.00 5.57
CA ILE A 48 -10.13 -9.16 5.32
C ILE A 48 -9.42 -8.99 3.97
N LEU A 49 -10.16 -8.58 2.93
CA LEU A 49 -9.59 -8.34 1.61
C LEU A 49 -8.63 -7.13 1.59
N SER A 50 -8.86 -6.10 2.41
CA SER A 50 -8.05 -4.88 2.38
C SER A 50 -6.71 -5.00 3.10
N ILE A 51 -6.63 -5.75 4.20
CA ILE A 51 -5.41 -5.96 4.99
C ILE A 51 -4.20 -6.43 4.15
N PRO A 52 -4.29 -7.50 3.30
CA PRO A 52 -3.14 -7.95 2.53
C PRO A 52 -2.64 -6.91 1.52
N PHE A 53 -3.52 -6.13 0.91
CA PHE A 53 -3.11 -5.07 -0.01
C PHE A 53 -2.41 -3.90 0.69
N ILE A 54 -2.87 -3.53 1.90
CA ILE A 54 -2.18 -2.54 2.74
C ILE A 54 -0.76 -3.04 3.06
N ILE A 55 -0.62 -4.30 3.47
CA ILE A 55 0.69 -4.91 3.78
C ILE A 55 1.60 -4.88 2.55
N VAL A 56 1.11 -5.32 1.39
CA VAL A 56 1.88 -5.30 0.13
C VAL A 56 2.33 -3.87 -0.23
N GLY A 57 1.44 -2.88 -0.09
CA GLY A 57 1.77 -1.48 -0.32
C GLY A 57 2.88 -0.97 0.61
N LEU A 58 2.81 -1.31 1.90
CA LEU A 58 3.85 -0.98 2.88
C LEU A 58 5.18 -1.66 2.55
N VAL A 59 5.17 -2.95 2.18
CA VAL A 59 6.38 -3.68 1.75
C VAL A 59 7.04 -2.97 0.58
N ILE A 60 6.27 -2.58 -0.45
CA ILE A 60 6.80 -1.85 -1.62
C ILE A 60 7.45 -0.52 -1.20
N ILE A 61 6.84 0.22 -0.26
CA ILE A 61 7.37 1.49 0.25
C ILE A 61 8.68 1.28 1.04
N PHE A 62 8.69 0.34 1.98
CA PHE A 62 9.82 0.12 2.89
C PHE A 62 11.01 -0.57 2.23
N TRP A 63 10.77 -1.51 1.32
CA TRP A 63 11.84 -2.26 0.64
C TRP A 63 12.74 -1.35 -0.23
N ARG A 64 12.22 -0.18 -0.64
CA ARG A 64 12.98 0.81 -1.40
C ARG A 64 13.79 1.77 -0.52
N LYS A 65 13.33 2.07 0.70
CA LYS A 65 14.05 2.98 1.62
C LYS A 65 15.48 2.49 1.90
N GLY A 66 15.70 1.17 1.90
CA GLY A 66 17.02 0.55 2.08
C GLY A 66 18.00 0.68 0.90
N ARG A 67 17.59 1.18 -0.28
CA ARG A 67 18.47 1.30 -1.47
C ARG A 67 18.91 2.73 -1.80
N ARG A 68 18.55 3.73 -0.98
CA ARG A 68 18.90 5.15 -1.20
C ARG A 68 20.15 5.63 -0.45
N ALA A 69 20.87 4.73 0.22
CA ALA A 69 22.18 5.05 0.80
C ALA A 69 23.31 4.71 -0.20
N ALA A 70 23.36 5.41 -1.33
CA ALA A 70 24.61 5.51 -2.08
C ALA A 70 25.19 6.90 -1.75
N PRO A 71 26.28 7.00 -0.98
CA PRO A 71 26.90 8.28 -0.70
C PRO A 71 27.39 8.87 -2.03
N VAL A 72 27.02 10.12 -2.27
CA VAL A 72 27.59 10.92 -3.36
C VAL A 72 29.05 11.19 -2.97
N VAL A 73 29.96 10.28 -3.33
CA VAL A 73 31.40 10.53 -3.23
C VAL A 73 31.77 11.50 -4.34
N GLY A 74 32.42 12.59 -3.91
CA GLY A 74 32.54 13.86 -4.62
C GLY A 74 33.34 13.84 -5.91
N LYS A 75 33.08 14.87 -6.71
CA LYS A 75 33.95 15.32 -7.79
C LYS A 75 35.27 15.85 -7.21
N SER A 76 36.39 15.42 -7.79
CA SER A 76 37.55 16.27 -8.10
C SER A 76 38.30 15.67 -9.27
#